data_AF-A0A3D2VPN2-F1
#
_entry.id   AF-A0A3D2VPN2-F1
#
_cell.length_a   1.000
_cell.length_b   1.000
_cell.length_c   1.000
_cell.angle_alpha   90.00
_cell.angle_beta   90.00
_cell.angle_gamma   90.00
#
_symmetry.space_group_name_H-M   'P 1'
#
loop_
_entity.id
_entity.type
_entity.pdbx_description
1 polymer ?
#
loop_
_entity_poly.entity_id
_entity_poly.type
_entity_poly.pdbx_seq_one_letter_code
_entity_poly.pdbx_strand_id
1 'polypeptide(L)' 'MDDTADSPSSSAPEAEMVVSTLPLEISTGDPRVDAAVAQLQGLDSSSVDEHPAVFSSVHEELQAALNTLDQD' A
#
# COMPACT_ATOMS: atom_id res chain seq x y z
N MET A 1 54.16 13.38 7.37
CA MET A 1 53.16 12.68 6.54
C MET A 1 51.83 13.30 6.92
N ASP A 2 51.43 14.29 6.13
CA ASP A 2 50.08 14.80 6.07
C ASP A 2 49.34 13.89 5.09
N ASP A 3 48.22 13.27 5.47
CA ASP A 3 47.04 13.05 4.61
C ASP A 3 45.98 12.22 5.37
N THR A 4 44.83 12.85 5.61
CA THR A 4 43.50 12.33 5.29
C THR A 4 43.17 10.86 5.60
N ALA A 5 42.38 10.66 6.64
CA ALA A 5 41.19 9.82 6.53
C ALA A 5 40.12 10.36 7.49
N ASP A 6 39.69 11.59 7.20
CA ASP A 6 38.31 12.03 7.43
C ASP A 6 37.41 10.92 6.88
N SER A 7 36.89 10.09 7.79
CA SER A 7 35.92 9.07 7.41
C SER A 7 34.69 9.84 6.96
N PRO A 8 34.30 9.79 5.68
CA PRO A 8 33.13 10.52 5.25
C PRO A 8 31.96 9.96 6.05
N SER A 9 31.37 10.87 6.83
CA SER A 9 30.03 10.76 7.36
C SER A 9 29.13 10.35 6.20
N SER A 10 28.84 9.06 6.10
CA SER A 10 27.86 8.52 5.18
C SER A 10 26.76 7.90 6.03
N SER A 11 26.10 8.75 6.82
CA SER A 11 24.70 8.49 7.15
C SER A 11 23.97 8.60 5.82
N ALA A 12 23.54 7.43 5.34
CA ALA A 12 22.82 7.21 4.11
C ALA A 12 21.74 8.27 3.89
N PRO A 13 21.44 8.64 2.64
CA PRO A 13 20.31 9.52 2.36
C PRO A 13 19.10 8.95 3.11
N GLU A 14 18.44 9.82 3.88
CA GLU A 14 17.09 9.58 4.35
C GLU A 14 16.35 8.90 3.21
N ALA A 15 15.92 7.67 3.46
CA ALA A 15 14.91 7.07 2.65
C ALA A 15 13.73 8.03 2.79
N GLU A 16 13.64 8.98 1.86
CA GLU A 16 12.39 9.58 1.47
C GLU A 16 11.55 8.36 1.06
N MET A 17 10.89 7.77 2.07
CA MET A 17 9.68 7.02 1.89
C MET A 17 8.78 8.02 1.20
N VAL A 18 8.88 8.02 -0.13
CA VAL A 18 7.81 8.42 -1.02
C VAL A 18 6.66 7.49 -0.63
N VAL A 19 5.97 7.85 0.46
CA VAL A 19 4.62 7.40 0.72
C VAL A 19 3.94 7.79 -0.56
N SER A 20 3.75 6.80 -1.41
CA SER A 20 3.12 6.99 -2.69
C SER A 20 1.66 7.18 -2.31
N THR A 21 1.33 8.40 -1.90
CA THR A 21 -0.04 8.93 -1.90
C THR A 21 -0.40 9.04 -3.36
N LEU A 22 -0.61 7.88 -3.99
CA LEU A 22 -1.15 7.82 -5.32
C LEU A 22 -2.57 8.38 -5.18
N PRO A 23 -2.90 9.51 -5.82
CA PRO A 23 -4.28 9.99 -5.83
C PRO A 23 -5.04 9.08 -6.79
N LEU A 24 -5.41 7.91 -6.30
CA LEU A 24 -6.00 6.87 -7.09
C LEU A 24 -7.48 6.82 -6.72
N GLU A 25 -8.22 7.81 -7.22
CA GLU A 25 -9.63 7.63 -7.59
C GLU A 25 -9.71 6.58 -8.71
N ILE A 26 -9.28 5.34 -8.41
CA ILE A 26 -9.40 4.21 -9.32
C ILE A 26 -10.84 3.76 -9.22
N SER A 27 -11.59 4.05 -10.27
CA SER A 27 -12.77 3.24 -10.58
C SER A 27 -12.37 2.22 -11.63
N THR A 28 -12.35 0.96 -11.21
CA THR A 28 -12.10 -0.21 -12.05
C THR A 28 -13.31 -0.60 -12.89
N GLY A 29 -14.48 -0.02 -12.58
CA GLY A 29 -15.75 -0.32 -13.23
C GLY A 29 -16.46 -1.56 -12.68
N ASP A 30 -15.80 -2.36 -11.83
CA ASP A 30 -16.48 -3.39 -11.03
C ASP A 30 -16.78 -2.84 -9.63
N PRO A 31 -18.05 -2.78 -9.21
CA PRO A 31 -18.43 -2.17 -7.93
C PRO A 31 -17.87 -2.91 -6.71
N ARG A 32 -17.52 -4.20 -6.83
CA ARG A 32 -16.92 -4.98 -5.73
C ARG A 32 -15.45 -4.62 -5.59
N VAL A 33 -14.74 -4.51 -6.71
CA VAL A 33 -13.33 -4.09 -6.71
C VAL A 33 -13.21 -2.63 -6.25
N ASP A 34 -14.11 -1.75 -6.67
CA ASP A 34 -14.12 -0.35 -6.24
C ASP A 34 -14.40 -0.21 -4.73
N ALA A 35 -15.31 -1.03 -4.17
CA ALA A 35 -15.58 -1.06 -2.74
C ALA A 35 -14.35 -1.55 -1.93
N ALA A 36 -13.71 -2.63 -2.39
CA ALA A 36 -12.48 -3.16 -1.80
C ALA A 36 -11.36 -2.10 -1.78
N VAL A 37 -11.16 -1.37 -2.88
CA VAL A 37 -10.15 -0.30 -2.98
C VAL A 37 -10.49 0.87 -2.05
N ALA A 38 -11.77 1.24 -1.90
CA ALA A 38 -12.18 2.28 -0.96
C ALA A 38 -11.86 1.91 0.50
N GLN A 39 -12.00 0.64 0.89
CA GLN A 39 -11.62 0.18 2.22
C GLN A 39 -10.10 0.29 2.45
N LEU A 40 -9.29 -0.05 1.45
CA LEU A 40 -7.83 0.11 1.54
C LEU A 40 -7.41 1.58 1.64
N GLN A 41 -8.08 2.50 0.94
CA GLN A 41 -7.81 3.94 1.09
C GLN A 41 -8.18 4.46 2.49
N GLY A 42 -9.17 3.87 3.15
CA GLY A 42 -9.50 4.18 4.54
C GLY A 42 -8.41 3.80 5.54
N LEU A 43 -7.55 2.84 5.20
CA LEU A 43 -6.49 2.35 6.11
C LEU A 43 -5.37 3.35 6.37
N ASP A 44 -5.11 4.28 5.45
CA ASP A 44 -4.14 5.37 5.65
C ASP A 44 -4.53 6.26 6.84
N SER A 45 -5.83 6.32 7.16
CA SER A 45 -6.35 7.05 8.32
C SER A 45 -6.59 6.17 9.56
N SER A 46 -6.42 4.85 9.44
CA SER A 46 -6.65 3.88 10.51
C SER A 46 -5.36 3.41 11.16
N SER A 47 -5.46 2.95 12.41
CA SER A 47 -4.34 2.38 13.15
C SER A 47 -3.75 1.16 12.45
N VAL A 48 -2.41 1.03 12.47
CA VAL A 48 -1.67 -0.08 11.86
C VAL A 48 -2.09 -1.45 12.42
N ASP A 49 -2.54 -1.50 13.68
CA ASP A 49 -3.06 -2.73 14.30
C ASP A 49 -4.32 -3.28 13.59
N GLU A 50 -5.11 -2.43 12.91
CA GLU A 50 -6.30 -2.84 12.17
C GLU A 50 -6.00 -3.25 10.72
N HIS A 51 -4.83 -2.87 10.18
CA HIS A 51 -4.48 -3.13 8.79
C HIS A 51 -4.57 -4.62 8.42
N PRO A 52 -4.05 -5.57 9.21
CA PRO A 52 -4.11 -7.00 8.85
C PRO A 52 -5.53 -7.53 8.69
N ALA A 53 -6.46 -7.05 9.53
CA ALA A 53 -7.86 -7.48 9.49
C ALA A 53 -8.55 -6.96 8.21
N VAL A 54 -8.34 -5.69 7.87
CA VAL A 54 -8.93 -5.08 6.67
C VAL A 54 -8.30 -5.68 5.40
N PHE A 55 -6.99 -5.86 5.35
CA PHE A 55 -6.33 -6.52 4.20
C PHE A 55 -6.86 -7.94 3.99
N SER A 56 -7.08 -8.71 5.06
CA SER A 56 -7.66 -10.06 4.95
C SER A 56 -9.08 -10.02 4.40
N SER A 57 -9.92 -9.12 4.91
CA SER A 57 -11.31 -8.96 4.44
C SER A 57 -11.36 -8.56 2.96
N VAL A 58 -10.54 -7.59 2.56
CA VAL A 58 -10.44 -7.14 1.17
C VAL A 58 -9.92 -8.26 0.26
N HIS A 59 -8.97 -9.06 0.72
CA HIS A 59 -8.46 -10.20 -0.05
C HIS A 59 -9.55 -11.24 -0.31
N GLU A 60 -10.35 -11.59 0.70
CA GLU A 60 -11.47 -12.53 0.54
C GLU A 60 -12.56 -11.98 -0.40
N GLU A 61 -12.89 -10.68 -0.29
CA GLU A 61 -13.88 -10.04 -1.15
C GLU A 61 -13.44 -10.02 -2.63
N LEU A 62 -12.18 -9.66 -2.88
CA LEU A 62 -11.60 -9.69 -4.23
C LEU A 62 -11.53 -11.12 -4.78
N GLN A 63 -11.15 -12.10 -3.96
CA GLN A 63 -11.12 -13.50 -4.37
C GLN A 63 -12.52 -14.02 -4.72
N ALA A 64 -13.54 -13.65 -3.95
CA ALA A 64 -14.92 -14.00 -4.24
C ALA A 64 -15.44 -13.35 -5.54
N ALA A 65 -15.06 -12.09 -5.78
CA ALA A 65 -15.39 -11.40 -7.02
C ALA A 65 -14.77 -12.08 -8.25
N LEU A 66 -13.49 -12.47 -8.16
CA LEU A 66 -12.77 -13.21 -9.20
C LEU A 66 -13.35 -14.61 -9.43
N ASN A 67 -13.66 -15.34 -8.35
CA ASN A 67 -14.27 -16.66 -8.46
C ASN A 67 -15.66 -16.60 -9.11
N THR A 68 -16.41 -15.52 -8.91
CA THR A 68 -17.69 -15.31 -9.59
C THR A 68 -17.49 -15.09 -11.09
N LEU A 69 -16.44 -14.36 -11.49
CA LEU A 69 -16.12 -14.09 -12.90
C LEU A 69 -15.67 -15.34 -13.66
N ASP A 70 -14.97 -16.27 -13.01
CA ASP A 70 -14.56 -17.55 -13.60
C ASP A 70 -15.75 -18.50 -13.90
N GLN A 71 -16.88 -18.28 -13.23
CA GLN A 71 -18.07 -19.13 -13.33
C GLN A 71 -19.14 -18.59 -14.31
N ASP A 72 -18.86 -17.47 -14.99
CA ASP A 72 -19.70 -16.85 -16.03
C ASP A 72 -19.14 -17.12 -17.44
#